data_AF-A0AAU2IU57-F1
#
_entry.id   AF-A0AAU2IU57-F1
#
_cell.length_a   1.000
_cell.length_b   1.000
_cell.length_c   1.000
_cell.angle_alpha   90.00
_cell.angle_beta   90.00
_cell.angle_gamma   90.00
#
_symmetry.space_group_name_H-M   'P 1'
#
loop_
_entity.id
_entity.type
_entity.pdbx_description
1 polymer ?
#
loop_
_entity_poly.entity_id
_entity_poly.type
_entity_poly.pdbx_seq_one_letter_code
_entity_poly.pdbx_strand_id
1 'polypeptide(L)'
;MDWELMPLDGVGPLRFGMPIDEVAAVLPGMTELRRFQADPSFRETLGVEFGTGRAEPAVYAYFVDGRLFCVAVDAVHGPQVTLWGRELTACVPADLERFLLHAHRSEVLDVSYGPRGNPGVNGLGLVVRVQAVAGGVLTRPVMVGRTWADRCTDDWEGAIPECEWVGRLWPHRGETKSWPATGHRTDWGDWEPPS
;
A
#
# COMPACT_ATOMS: atom_id res chain seq x y z
N MET A 1 -9.18 -14.06 7.27
CA MET A 1 -9.09 -13.25 8.49
C MET A 1 -9.30 -11.83 8.04
N ASP A 2 -10.31 -11.16 8.58
CA ASP A 2 -10.67 -9.81 8.14
C ASP A 2 -9.90 -8.82 9.00
N TRP A 3 -9.17 -7.92 8.36
CA TRP A 3 -8.41 -6.86 9.01
C TRP A 3 -9.23 -5.58 8.98
N GLU A 4 -9.25 -4.87 10.10
CA GLU A 4 -9.83 -3.53 10.17
C GLU A 4 -8.70 -2.49 10.06
N LEU A 5 -8.90 -1.46 9.23
CA LEU A 5 -8.08 -0.26 9.24
C LEU A 5 -8.51 0.63 10.41
N MET A 6 -7.60 0.86 11.35
CA MET A 6 -7.72 1.87 12.39
C MET A 6 -6.94 3.10 11.92
N PRO A 7 -7.62 4.17 11.45
CA PRO A 7 -6.99 5.30 10.79
C PRO A 7 -5.77 5.82 11.54
N LEU A 8 -4.63 5.91 10.85
CA LEU A 8 -3.35 6.44 11.35
C LEU A 8 -2.68 5.65 12.50
N ASP A 9 -3.37 4.66 13.08
CA ASP A 9 -2.93 3.93 14.28
C ASP A 9 -2.49 2.49 13.94
N GLY A 10 -3.16 1.81 13.00
CA GLY A 10 -2.75 0.46 12.56
C GLY A 10 -3.73 -0.23 11.62
N VAL A 11 -3.42 -1.48 11.26
CA VAL A 11 -4.26 -2.31 10.39
C VAL A 11 -4.23 -3.77 10.86
N GLY A 12 -5.40 -4.33 11.15
CA GLY A 12 -5.53 -5.65 11.74
C GLY A 12 -4.69 -5.78 13.02
N PRO A 13 -3.80 -6.80 13.11
CA PRO A 13 -2.93 -6.97 14.28
C PRO A 13 -1.76 -5.99 14.33
N LEU A 14 -1.48 -5.27 13.23
CA LEU A 14 -0.35 -4.35 13.14
C LEU A 14 -0.68 -2.99 13.74
N ARG A 15 0.32 -2.38 14.37
CA ARG A 15 0.30 -0.99 14.86
C ARG A 15 1.50 -0.25 14.33
N PHE A 16 1.29 0.96 13.83
CA PHE A 16 2.41 1.79 13.39
C PHE A 16 3.31 2.12 14.58
N GLY A 17 4.63 2.08 14.36
CA GLY A 17 5.66 2.24 15.38
C GLY A 17 6.23 0.93 15.94
N MET A 18 5.59 -0.22 15.67
CA MET A 18 6.07 -1.54 16.09
C MET A 18 7.46 -1.85 15.50
N PRO A 19 8.37 -2.47 16.28
CA PRO A 19 9.61 -3.02 15.75
C PRO A 19 9.35 -4.30 14.94
N ILE A 20 10.33 -4.69 14.12
CA ILE A 20 10.22 -5.82 13.16
C ILE A 20 9.89 -7.15 13.85
N ASP A 21 10.50 -7.42 15.00
CA ASP A 21 10.28 -8.63 15.79
C ASP A 21 8.86 -8.71 16.35
N GLU A 22 8.31 -7.57 16.79
CA GLU A 22 6.91 -7.49 17.21
C GLU A 22 5.95 -7.70 16.04
N VAL A 23 6.22 -7.11 14.87
CA VAL A 23 5.43 -7.34 13.64
C VAL A 23 5.41 -8.84 13.30
N ALA A 24 6.58 -9.50 13.30
CA ALA A 24 6.66 -10.93 13.03
C ALA A 24 5.89 -11.77 14.06
N ALA A 25 5.87 -11.35 15.33
CA ALA A 25 5.17 -12.05 16.39
C ALA A 25 3.63 -11.92 16.32
N VAL A 26 3.11 -10.78 15.84
CA VAL A 26 1.66 -10.52 15.80
C VAL A 26 0.98 -10.90 14.48
N LEU A 27 1.71 -11.43 13.50
CA LEU A 27 1.15 -11.94 12.24
C LEU A 27 0.98 -13.48 12.28
N PRO A 28 -0.09 -14.00 12.93
CA PRO A 28 -0.26 -15.43 13.12
C PRO A 28 -0.36 -16.16 11.78
N GLY A 29 0.45 -17.22 11.63
CA GLY A 29 0.44 -18.06 10.43
C GLY A 29 1.15 -17.44 9.22
N MET A 30 1.80 -16.28 9.39
CA MET A 30 2.69 -15.70 8.39
C MET A 30 4.16 -15.86 8.80
N THR A 31 5.02 -16.02 7.82
CA THR A 31 6.47 -16.03 8.01
C THR A 31 7.12 -14.94 7.18
N GLU A 32 8.19 -14.36 7.71
CA GLU A 32 9.07 -13.49 6.92
C GLU A 32 9.63 -14.27 5.73
N LEU A 33 9.44 -13.74 4.52
CA LEU A 33 9.92 -14.35 3.28
C LEU A 33 11.23 -13.71 2.82
N ARG A 34 11.28 -12.37 2.85
CA ARG A 34 12.38 -11.58 2.30
C ARG A 34 12.44 -10.20 2.95
N ARG A 35 13.65 -9.66 3.00
CA ARG A 35 13.95 -8.25 3.28
C ARG A 35 14.55 -7.59 2.05
N PHE A 36 14.20 -6.33 1.79
CA PHE A 36 14.68 -5.59 0.63
C PHE A 36 14.77 -4.08 0.93
N GLN A 37 15.57 -3.36 0.14
CA GLN A 37 15.59 -1.90 0.18
C GLN A 37 14.35 -1.38 -0.57
N ALA A 38 13.43 -0.72 0.13
CA ALA A 38 12.13 -0.35 -0.44
C ALA A 38 12.17 0.97 -1.24
N ASP A 39 13.21 1.77 -1.06
CA ASP A 39 13.33 3.08 -1.68
C ASP A 39 14.77 3.34 -2.19
N PRO A 40 14.95 3.85 -3.42
CA PRO A 40 16.27 4.17 -3.96
C PRO A 40 16.90 5.43 -3.34
N SER A 41 16.07 6.40 -2.93
CA SER A 41 16.49 7.69 -2.38
C SER A 41 16.68 7.62 -0.86
N PHE A 42 15.88 6.80 -0.17
CA PHE A 42 15.95 6.56 1.27
C PHE A 42 16.40 5.14 1.56
N ARG A 43 17.73 4.91 1.54
CA ARG A 43 18.34 3.57 1.65
C ARG A 43 18.08 2.88 2.99
N GLU A 44 17.75 3.64 4.02
CA GLU A 44 17.35 3.19 5.34
C GLU A 44 15.94 2.59 5.37
N THR A 45 15.12 2.86 4.35
CA THR A 45 13.76 2.34 4.25
C THR A 45 13.79 0.85 3.91
N LEU A 46 13.50 0.04 4.92
CA LEU A 46 13.50 -1.41 4.83
C LEU A 46 12.09 -1.93 4.52
N GLY A 47 11.97 -2.74 3.47
CA GLY A 47 10.78 -3.54 3.20
C GLY A 47 10.94 -4.97 3.71
N VAL A 48 9.87 -5.53 4.26
CA VAL A 48 9.80 -6.92 4.72
C VAL A 48 8.52 -7.56 4.17
N GLU A 49 8.66 -8.69 3.50
CA GLU A 49 7.57 -9.50 2.97
C GLU A 49 7.17 -10.58 3.98
N PHE A 50 5.87 -10.68 4.25
CA PHE A 50 5.26 -11.73 5.05
C PHE A 50 4.25 -12.51 4.22
N GLY A 51 4.31 -13.84 4.25
CA GLY A 51 3.42 -14.72 3.50
C GLY A 51 2.81 -15.82 4.35
N THR A 52 1.60 -16.27 3.98
CA THR A 52 0.94 -17.42 4.61
C THR A 52 1.32 -18.71 3.88
N GLY A 53 2.32 -19.42 4.37
CA GLY A 53 2.71 -20.71 3.79
C GLY A 53 3.44 -20.57 2.45
N ARG A 54 2.76 -20.81 1.31
CA ARG A 54 3.37 -20.73 -0.05
C ARG A 54 4.17 -19.43 -0.17
N ALA A 55 5.31 -19.49 -0.85
CA ALA A 55 6.33 -18.44 -0.95
C ALA A 55 5.90 -17.10 -1.59
N GLU A 56 4.59 -16.83 -1.66
CA GLU A 56 4.03 -15.60 -2.20
C GLU A 56 3.77 -14.60 -1.07
N PRO A 57 4.18 -13.33 -1.22
CA PRO A 57 3.94 -12.29 -0.24
C PRO A 57 2.45 -11.94 -0.11
N ALA A 58 1.96 -11.87 1.13
CA ALA A 58 0.60 -11.49 1.48
C ALA A 58 0.53 -10.09 2.08
N VAL A 59 1.55 -9.72 2.85
CA VAL A 59 1.66 -8.44 3.56
C VAL A 59 3.07 -7.91 3.39
N TYR A 60 3.18 -6.63 3.06
CA TYR A 60 4.44 -5.91 2.96
C TYR A 60 4.47 -4.89 4.09
N ALA A 61 5.50 -4.96 4.92
CA ALA A 61 5.71 -4.06 6.04
C ALA A 61 6.97 -3.23 5.79
N TYR A 62 6.87 -1.92 5.96
CA TYR A 62 7.98 -1.01 5.72
C TYR A 62 8.40 -0.31 7.01
N PHE A 63 9.71 -0.22 7.19
CA PHE A 63 10.34 0.25 8.40
C PHE A 63 11.33 1.37 8.09
N VAL A 64 11.33 2.37 8.97
CA VAL A 64 12.32 3.44 9.03
C VAL A 64 12.80 3.52 10.47
N ASP A 65 14.11 3.61 10.68
CA ASP A 65 14.72 3.50 12.01
C ASP A 65 14.24 2.25 12.80
N GLY A 66 13.97 1.15 12.07
CA GLY A 66 13.48 -0.10 12.65
C GLY A 66 12.03 -0.08 13.12
N ARG A 67 11.25 0.96 12.80
CA ARG A 67 9.85 1.11 13.21
C ARG A 67 8.90 1.05 12.03
N LEU A 68 7.83 0.27 12.17
CA LEU A 68 6.79 0.12 11.16
C LEU A 68 6.15 1.47 10.88
N PHE A 69 6.14 1.91 9.63
CA PHE A 69 5.48 3.16 9.26
C PHE A 69 4.49 3.01 8.12
N CYS A 70 4.64 1.98 7.29
CA CYS A 70 3.77 1.69 6.16
C CYS A 70 3.48 0.19 6.08
N VAL A 71 2.26 -0.15 5.68
CA VAL A 71 1.81 -1.52 5.41
C VAL A 71 1.09 -1.53 4.07
N ALA A 72 1.47 -2.44 3.18
CA ALA A 72 0.70 -2.75 1.99
C ALA A 72 0.19 -4.20 2.05
N VAL A 73 -0.99 -4.43 1.50
CA VAL A 73 -1.62 -5.76 1.51
C VAL A 73 -1.79 -6.25 0.09
N ASP A 74 -1.33 -7.47 -0.21
CA ASP A 74 -1.45 -8.08 -1.54
C ASP A 74 -2.93 -8.28 -1.92
N ALA A 75 -3.28 -8.02 -3.19
CA ALA A 75 -4.67 -8.11 -3.64
C ALA A 75 -5.20 -9.55 -3.77
N VAL A 76 -4.34 -10.57 -3.80
CA VAL A 76 -4.68 -11.97 -4.04
C VAL A 76 -4.44 -12.83 -2.80
N HIS A 77 -3.29 -12.65 -2.17
CA HIS A 77 -2.81 -13.46 -1.05
C HIS A 77 -2.97 -12.75 0.30
N GLY A 78 -3.20 -11.44 0.28
CA GLY A 78 -3.32 -10.61 1.46
C GLY A 78 -4.65 -10.77 2.20
N PRO A 79 -4.70 -10.35 3.47
CA PRO A 79 -5.95 -10.27 4.22
C PRO A 79 -6.95 -9.29 3.59
N GLN A 80 -8.24 -9.56 3.79
CA GLN A 80 -9.27 -8.60 3.44
C GLN A 80 -9.23 -7.44 4.43
N VAL A 81 -8.78 -6.26 4.00
CA VAL A 81 -8.84 -5.04 4.82
C VAL A 81 -10.19 -4.38 4.65
N THR A 82 -10.76 -3.87 5.73
CA THR A 82 -12.02 -3.16 5.76
C THR A 82 -11.87 -1.80 6.44
N LEU A 83 -12.68 -0.84 6.00
CA LEU A 83 -12.87 0.48 6.62
C LEU A 83 -14.37 0.69 6.80
N TRP A 84 -14.83 0.81 8.04
CA TRP A 84 -16.26 0.97 8.37
C TRP A 84 -17.15 -0.11 7.72
N GLY A 85 -16.66 -1.35 7.70
CA GLY A 85 -17.33 -2.49 7.07
C GLY A 85 -17.24 -2.54 5.54
N ARG A 86 -16.62 -1.55 4.88
CA ARG A 86 -16.34 -1.59 3.44
C ARG A 86 -14.97 -2.22 3.17
N GLU A 87 -14.97 -3.26 2.34
CA GLU A 87 -13.77 -3.91 1.82
C GLU A 87 -12.89 -2.96 0.99
N LEU A 88 -11.56 -3.06 1.19
CA LEU A 88 -10.52 -2.30 0.48
C LEU A 88 -9.59 -3.19 -0.35
N THR A 89 -9.29 -4.40 0.11
CA THR A 89 -8.49 -5.40 -0.63
C THR A 89 -9.37 -6.09 -1.67
N ALA A 90 -8.78 -6.51 -2.78
CA ALA A 90 -9.41 -7.38 -3.78
C ALA A 90 -10.72 -6.83 -4.42
N CYS A 91 -10.94 -5.52 -4.37
CA CYS A 91 -12.14 -4.89 -4.93
C CYS A 91 -11.94 -4.47 -6.39
N VAL A 92 -13.06 -4.28 -7.10
CA VAL A 92 -13.05 -3.60 -8.40
C VAL A 92 -12.71 -2.12 -8.19
N PRO A 93 -11.68 -1.55 -8.85
CA PRO A 93 -11.26 -0.17 -8.63
C PRO A 93 -12.39 0.86 -8.78
N ALA A 94 -13.22 0.74 -9.83
CA ALA A 94 -14.32 1.66 -10.08
C ALA A 94 -15.38 1.68 -8.96
N ASP A 95 -15.59 0.56 -8.27
CA ASP A 95 -16.56 0.47 -7.18
C ASP A 95 -16.01 1.09 -5.89
N LEU A 96 -14.73 0.85 -5.60
CA LEU A 96 -14.07 1.47 -4.45
C LEU A 96 -13.89 2.98 -4.65
N GLU A 97 -13.56 3.43 -5.85
CA GLU A 97 -13.52 4.86 -6.20
C GLU A 97 -14.88 5.52 -5.99
N ARG A 98 -15.96 4.90 -6.44
CA ARG A 98 -17.32 5.44 -6.24
C ARG A 98 -17.65 5.61 -4.76
N PHE A 99 -17.26 4.65 -3.92
CA PHE A 99 -17.41 4.73 -2.47
C PHE A 99 -16.62 5.91 -1.88
N LEU A 100 -15.33 6.02 -2.21
CA LEU A 100 -14.47 7.11 -1.71
C LEU A 100 -14.99 8.48 -2.14
N LEU A 101 -15.35 8.63 -3.42
CA LEU A 101 -15.89 9.88 -3.95
C LEU A 101 -17.26 10.23 -3.36
N HIS A 102 -18.07 9.23 -2.99
CA HIS A 102 -19.32 9.47 -2.28
C HIS A 102 -19.08 9.97 -0.85
N ALA A 103 -18.15 9.34 -0.12
CA ALA A 103 -17.75 9.80 1.21
C ALA A 103 -17.15 11.22 1.17
N HIS A 104 -16.38 11.54 0.12
CA HIS A 104 -15.84 12.87 -0.10
C HIS A 104 -16.90 13.93 -0.33
N ARG A 105 -17.84 13.69 -1.25
CA ARG A 105 -18.96 14.60 -1.49
C ARG A 105 -19.88 14.76 -0.28
N SER A 106 -19.87 13.80 0.63
CA SER A 106 -20.64 13.83 1.89
C SER A 106 -19.84 14.45 3.04
N GLU A 107 -18.65 15.02 2.77
CA GLU A 107 -17.77 15.67 3.75
C GLU A 107 -17.30 14.72 4.87
N VAL A 108 -17.32 13.41 4.64
CA VAL A 108 -16.86 12.39 5.58
C VAL A 108 -15.35 12.18 5.45
N LEU A 109 -14.82 12.25 4.23
CA LEU A 109 -13.41 12.04 3.90
C LEU A 109 -12.88 13.15 3.00
N ASP A 110 -11.60 13.48 3.11
CA ASP A 110 -10.92 14.34 2.14
C ASP A 110 -10.11 13.48 1.17
N VAL A 111 -10.66 13.22 -0.01
CA VAL A 111 -10.05 12.34 -1.02
C VAL A 111 -9.16 13.17 -1.92
N SER A 112 -7.89 12.79 -2.01
CA SER A 112 -6.91 13.35 -2.94
C SER A 112 -6.49 12.31 -3.98
N TYR A 113 -5.98 12.80 -5.09
CA TYR A 113 -5.33 11.99 -6.11
C TYR A 113 -3.88 12.42 -6.24
N GLY A 114 -2.98 11.45 -6.11
CA GLY A 114 -1.55 11.68 -6.34
C GLY A 114 -1.21 11.95 -7.80
N PRO A 115 0.01 12.42 -8.11
CA PRO A 115 0.48 12.58 -9.49
C PRO A 115 0.41 11.30 -10.33
N ARG A 116 0.54 10.12 -9.67
CA ARG A 116 0.37 8.78 -10.28
C ARG A 116 -1.10 8.32 -10.39
N GLY A 117 -2.05 9.20 -10.07
CA GLY A 117 -3.50 9.00 -10.28
C GLY A 117 -4.19 8.05 -9.29
N ASN A 118 -3.50 7.62 -8.24
CA ASN A 118 -4.09 6.74 -7.22
C ASN A 118 -4.91 7.58 -6.23
N PRO A 119 -6.15 7.17 -5.90
CA PRO A 119 -6.94 7.83 -4.87
C PRO A 119 -6.37 7.50 -3.48
N GLY A 120 -6.44 8.46 -2.58
CA GLY A 120 -6.13 8.26 -1.18
C GLY A 120 -6.76 9.32 -0.29
N VAL A 121 -6.53 9.16 1.01
CA VAL A 121 -7.11 9.99 2.07
C VAL A 121 -6.07 10.15 3.16
N ASN A 122 -5.44 11.33 3.22
CA ASN A 122 -4.41 11.64 4.22
C ASN A 122 -4.94 11.46 5.65
N GLY A 123 -6.19 11.88 5.92
CA GLY A 123 -6.81 11.71 7.24
C GLY A 123 -6.97 10.26 7.70
N LEU A 124 -6.87 9.29 6.79
CA LEU A 124 -6.85 7.86 7.09
C LEU A 124 -5.46 7.24 7.01
N GLY A 125 -4.49 7.96 6.44
CA GLY A 125 -3.20 7.41 6.03
C GLY A 125 -3.38 6.31 4.99
N LEU A 126 -4.29 6.48 4.02
CA LEU A 126 -4.63 5.46 3.04
C LEU A 126 -4.32 5.93 1.62
N VAL A 127 -3.65 5.07 0.85
CA VAL A 127 -3.62 5.14 -0.61
C VAL A 127 -4.12 3.82 -1.17
N VAL A 128 -5.02 3.88 -2.14
CA VAL A 128 -5.52 2.68 -2.80
C VAL A 128 -4.76 2.48 -4.10
N ARG A 129 -3.97 1.41 -4.15
CA ARG A 129 -3.22 0.98 -5.33
C ARG A 129 -3.98 -0.14 -6.03
N VAL A 130 -3.50 -0.53 -7.20
CA VAL A 130 -4.02 -1.69 -7.94
C VAL A 130 -2.92 -2.70 -8.23
N GLN A 131 -3.31 -3.96 -8.35
CA GLN A 131 -2.46 -5.08 -8.70
C GLN A 131 -3.02 -5.80 -9.92
N ALA A 132 -2.15 -6.17 -10.84
CA ALA A 132 -2.52 -6.99 -11.99
C ALA A 132 -2.83 -8.41 -11.51
N VAL A 133 -3.95 -8.96 -11.97
CA VAL A 133 -4.33 -10.36 -11.70
C VAL A 133 -4.81 -11.03 -12.99
N ALA A 134 -4.94 -12.35 -12.96
CA ALA A 134 -5.60 -13.07 -14.05
C ALA A 134 -7.02 -12.51 -14.25
N GLY A 135 -7.28 -11.90 -15.40
CA GLY A 135 -8.59 -11.32 -15.73
C GLY A 135 -8.75 -9.83 -15.45
N GLY A 136 -7.73 -9.11 -14.96
CA GLY A 136 -7.80 -7.65 -14.85
C GLY A 136 -6.91 -7.04 -13.77
N VAL A 137 -7.51 -6.15 -12.97
CA VAL A 137 -6.86 -5.46 -11.86
C VAL A 137 -7.77 -5.44 -10.64
N LEU A 138 -7.17 -5.63 -9.47
CA LEU A 138 -7.85 -5.55 -8.17
C LEU A 138 -7.16 -4.53 -7.29
N THR A 139 -7.89 -3.99 -6.31
CA THR A 139 -7.34 -3.02 -5.37
C THR A 139 -6.43 -3.69 -4.33
N ARG A 140 -5.32 -3.01 -4.00
CA ARG A 140 -4.46 -3.30 -2.85
C ARG A 140 -4.29 -2.03 -2.00
N PRO A 141 -4.68 -2.02 -0.72
CA PRO A 141 -4.50 -0.84 0.12
C PRO A 141 -3.05 -0.71 0.58
N VAL A 142 -2.56 0.52 0.61
CA VAL A 142 -1.30 0.95 1.23
C VAL A 142 -1.63 1.93 2.34
N MET A 143 -1.18 1.65 3.55
CA MET A 143 -1.58 2.37 4.76
C MET A 143 -0.36 2.85 5.53
N VAL A 144 -0.41 4.07 6.04
CA VAL A 144 0.68 4.72 6.77
C VAL A 144 0.24 5.26 8.14
N GLY A 145 1.19 5.34 9.06
CA GLY A 145 0.95 5.91 10.39
C GLY A 145 0.87 7.44 10.39
N ARG A 146 0.34 7.99 11.49
CA ARG A 146 0.11 9.43 11.68
C ARG A 146 1.25 10.35 11.22
N THR A 147 2.48 10.03 11.58
CA THR A 147 3.68 10.83 11.25
C THR A 147 3.90 10.97 9.74
N TRP A 148 3.38 10.03 8.95
CA TRP A 148 3.69 9.82 7.54
C TRP A 148 2.46 10.01 6.63
N ALA A 149 1.33 10.39 7.22
CA ALA A 149 0.05 10.49 6.53
C ALA A 149 -0.14 11.81 5.79
N ASP A 150 0.60 12.86 6.17
CA ASP A 150 0.59 14.09 5.38
C ASP A 150 1.12 13.80 3.98
N ARG A 151 0.38 14.25 2.96
CA ARG A 151 0.68 14.05 1.55
C ARG A 151 0.95 12.59 1.16
N CYS A 152 0.35 11.60 1.83
CA CYS A 152 0.66 10.19 1.52
C CYS A 152 0.29 9.77 0.09
N THR A 153 -0.60 10.51 -0.58
CA THR A 153 -0.88 10.33 -2.03
C THR A 153 0.17 10.91 -2.95
N ASP A 154 1.01 11.83 -2.48
CA ASP A 154 2.07 12.44 -3.28
C ASP A 154 3.23 11.46 -3.44
N ASP A 155 3.72 11.28 -4.67
CA ASP A 155 4.77 10.34 -5.00
C ASP A 155 6.18 10.94 -4.92
N TRP A 156 6.29 12.23 -4.64
CA TRP A 156 7.56 12.95 -4.49
C TRP A 156 7.82 13.37 -3.04
N GLU A 157 6.80 13.90 -2.37
CA GLU A 157 6.89 14.40 -0.99
C GLU A 157 6.24 13.46 0.02
N GLY A 158 5.47 12.46 -0.45
CA GLY A 158 4.79 11.51 0.41
C GLY A 158 5.70 10.40 0.92
N ALA A 159 5.28 9.80 2.03
CA ALA A 159 6.07 8.80 2.75
C ALA A 159 6.04 7.39 2.14
N ILE A 160 5.18 7.12 1.15
CA ILE A 160 5.04 5.78 0.61
C ILE A 160 6.29 5.43 -0.20
N PRO A 161 6.97 4.30 0.09
CA PRO A 161 8.21 3.92 -0.58
C PRO A 161 8.08 3.83 -2.11
N GLU A 162 9.13 4.19 -2.85
CA GLU A 162 9.11 4.18 -4.32
C GLU A 162 8.67 2.83 -4.91
N CYS A 163 9.05 1.70 -4.30
CA CYS A 163 8.64 0.38 -4.78
C CYS A 163 7.12 0.20 -4.86
N GLU A 164 6.37 0.82 -3.95
CA GLU A 164 4.92 0.70 -3.90
C GLU A 164 4.22 1.38 -5.06
N TRP A 165 4.91 2.33 -5.69
CA TRP A 165 4.38 3.07 -6.81
C TRP A 165 4.65 2.43 -8.17
N VAL A 166 5.55 1.45 -8.23
CA VAL A 166 5.84 0.64 -9.41
C VAL A 166 4.68 -0.32 -9.72
N GLY A 167 4.48 -0.63 -10.99
CA GLY A 167 3.44 -1.53 -11.46
C GLY A 167 2.28 -0.80 -12.13
N ARG A 168 1.08 -1.38 -12.07
CA ARG A 168 -0.09 -0.79 -12.75
C ARG A 168 -0.57 0.47 -12.05
N LEU A 169 -0.91 1.47 -12.85
CA LEU A 169 -1.57 2.69 -12.38
C LEU A 169 -3.07 2.49 -12.26
N TRP A 170 -3.71 3.36 -11.48
CA TRP A 170 -5.16 3.39 -11.34
C TRP A 170 -5.85 3.48 -12.70
N PRO A 171 -6.81 2.60 -13.02
CA PRO A 171 -7.43 2.56 -14.34
C PRO A 171 -8.44 3.71 -14.49
N HIS A 172 -7.96 4.89 -14.90
CA HIS A 172 -8.83 6.02 -15.20
C HIS A 172 -9.36 5.92 -16.64
N ARG A 173 -10.69 6.03 -16.84
CA ARG A 173 -11.36 5.98 -18.16
C ARG A 173 -11.03 4.74 -19.03
N GLY A 174 -10.65 3.62 -18.40
CA GLY A 174 -10.31 2.38 -19.10
C GLY A 174 -8.91 2.34 -19.70
N GLU A 175 -8.06 3.34 -19.43
CA GLU A 175 -6.65 3.31 -19.86
C GLU A 175 -5.82 2.41 -18.94
N THR A 176 -5.10 1.47 -19.53
CA THR A 176 -4.14 0.61 -18.84
C THR A 176 -2.73 1.20 -18.97
N LYS A 177 -2.25 1.81 -17.89
CA LYS A 177 -0.87 2.34 -17.79
C LYS A 177 -0.10 1.64 -16.68
N SER A 178 1.22 1.68 -16.78
CA SER A 178 2.14 1.23 -15.75
C SER A 178 3.19 2.30 -15.47
N TRP A 179 3.70 2.29 -14.26
CA TRP A 179 4.88 3.05 -13.86
C TRP A 179 6.01 2.09 -13.47
N PRO A 180 7.25 2.33 -13.94
CA PRO A 180 7.60 3.26 -15.01
C PRO A 180 6.94 2.89 -16.34
N ALA A 181 6.76 3.88 -17.22
CA ALA A 181 6.33 3.61 -18.59
C ALA A 181 7.42 2.82 -19.34
N THR A 182 7.05 1.97 -20.29
CA THR A 182 8.02 1.22 -21.09
C THR A 182 9.02 2.16 -21.77
N GLY A 183 10.32 1.93 -21.54
CA GLY A 183 11.39 2.77 -22.07
C GLY A 183 11.64 4.08 -21.31
N HIS A 184 10.92 4.34 -20.22
CA HIS A 184 11.23 5.43 -19.32
C HIS A 184 12.50 5.11 -18.52
N ARG A 185 13.45 6.05 -18.50
CA ARG A 185 14.68 5.93 -17.73
C ARG A 185 14.47 6.58 -16.36
N THR A 186 14.54 5.77 -15.31
CA THR A 186 14.49 6.24 -13.92
C THR A 186 15.88 6.64 -13.42
N ASP A 187 15.91 7.50 -12.41
CA ASP A 187 17.16 7.94 -11.76
C ASP A 187 17.54 7.06 -10.55
N TRP A 188 17.07 5.80 -10.53
CA TRP A 188 17.26 4.87 -9.41
C TRP A 188 18.68 4.32 -9.26
N GLY A 189 19.58 4.58 -10.22
CA GLY A 189 20.93 4.01 -10.22
C GLY A 189 20.89 2.49 -10.38
N ASP A 190 21.60 1.77 -9.50
CA ASP A 190 21.65 0.30 -9.48
C ASP A 190 20.49 -0.35 -8.72
N TRP A 191 19.56 0.44 -8.18
CA TRP A 191 18.39 -0.07 -7.47
C TRP A 191 17.35 -0.59 -8.47
N GLU A 192 16.86 -1.80 -8.21
CA GLU A 192 15.73 -2.38 -8.92
C GLU A 192 14.54 -2.55 -7.95
N PRO A 193 13.31 -2.25 -8.39
CA PRO A 193 12.15 -2.49 -7.57
C PRO A 193 12.01 -3.99 -7.26
N PRO A 194 11.55 -4.35 -6.06
CA PRO A 194 11.32 -5.74 -5.70
C PRO A 194 10.36 -6.38 -6.72
N SER A 195 10.79 -7.53 -7.24
CA SER A 195 10.00 -8.42 -8.09
C SER A 195 8.78 -8.97 -7.37
#